data_AF-A0A7W1QL92-F1
#
_entry.id   AF-A0A7W1QL92-F1
#
_cell.length_a   1.000
_cell.length_b   1.000
_cell.length_c   1.000
_cell.angle_alpha   90.00
_cell.angle_beta   90.00
_cell.angle_gamma   90.00
#
_symmetry.space_group_name_H-M   'P 1'
#
loop_
_entity.id
_entity.type
_entity.pdbx_description
1 polymer ?
#
loop_
_entity_poly.entity_id
_entity_poly.type
_entity_poly.pdbx_seq_one_letter_code
_entity_poly.pdbx_strand_id
1 'polypeptide(L)'
;EDADRFVRLAAVRGVGSRGYKGALRRIETVVLGKSSKPLDLTEKMAFFEAYGAIAGTAALKVLSTILLQRGLLKMKEPPETRACAAVALGRIKSPEARELLQRAADDKDIVVRNAVNRALRGAAS
;
A
#
# COMPACT_ATOMS: atom_id res chain seq x y z
N GLU A 1 21.37 -5.55 2.36
CA GLU A 1 21.26 -4.11 2.73
C GLU A 1 21.26 -3.22 1.49
N ASP A 2 20.25 -3.36 0.62
CA ASP A 2 20.20 -2.68 -0.70
C ASP A 2 18.95 -1.81 -0.90
N ALA A 3 17.84 -2.11 -0.22
CA ALA A 3 16.59 -1.37 -0.37
C ALA A 3 16.73 0.11 0.07
N ASP A 4 17.53 0.36 1.09
CA ASP A 4 17.80 1.70 1.64
C ASP A 4 18.72 2.53 0.73
N ARG A 5 19.57 1.86 -0.08
CA ARG A 5 20.49 2.52 -1.02
C ARG A 5 19.76 3.02 -2.28
N PHE A 6 18.76 2.30 -2.76
CA PHE A 6 17.95 2.71 -3.90
C PHE A 6 17.02 3.89 -3.59
N VAL A 7 16.43 3.91 -2.39
CA VAL A 7 15.62 5.04 -1.90
C VAL A 7 16.46 6.32 -1.80
N ARG A 8 17.72 6.20 -1.34
CA ARG A 8 18.67 7.33 -1.31
C ARG A 8 19.11 7.78 -2.72
N LEU A 9 19.24 6.88 -3.69
CA LEU A 9 19.66 7.26 -5.05
C LEU A 9 18.57 7.99 -5.85
N ALA A 10 17.30 7.64 -5.65
CA ALA A 10 16.17 8.30 -6.32
C ALA A 10 15.98 9.76 -5.83
N ALA A 11 16.30 10.02 -4.56
CA ALA A 11 16.27 11.35 -3.96
C ALA A 11 17.45 12.25 -4.42
N VAL A 12 18.58 11.67 -4.84
CA VAL A 12 19.82 12.41 -5.14
C VAL A 12 19.76 13.23 -6.44
N ARG A 13 18.87 12.93 -7.41
CA ARG A 13 18.81 13.69 -8.68
C ARG A 13 17.66 14.70 -8.72
N GLY A 14 17.60 15.59 -7.73
CA GLY A 14 17.66 17.06 -7.90
C GLY A 14 16.72 17.83 -8.85
N VAL A 15 15.87 17.19 -9.64
CA VAL A 15 14.79 17.84 -10.42
C VAL A 15 13.45 17.73 -9.67
N GLY A 16 13.43 16.89 -8.64
CA GLY A 16 12.30 16.03 -8.33
C GLY A 16 11.37 16.43 -7.19
N SER A 17 11.63 17.43 -6.34
CA SER A 17 10.84 17.59 -5.09
C SER A 17 9.39 18.08 -5.29
N ARG A 18 9.14 19.02 -6.22
CA ARG A 18 7.79 19.52 -6.55
C ARG A 18 7.00 18.50 -7.37
N GLY A 19 7.62 17.90 -8.39
CA GLY A 19 7.02 16.83 -9.19
C GLY A 19 6.71 15.59 -8.35
N TYR A 20 7.60 15.22 -7.43
CA TYR A 20 7.41 14.12 -6.49
C TYR A 20 6.26 14.36 -5.52
N LYS A 21 6.16 15.54 -4.90
CA LYS A 21 5.01 15.89 -4.04
C LYS A 21 3.69 15.89 -4.82
N GLY A 22 3.70 16.37 -6.06
CA GLY A 22 2.54 16.32 -6.95
C GLY A 22 2.13 14.88 -7.30
N ALA A 23 3.10 14.03 -7.64
CA ALA A 23 2.89 12.62 -7.94
C ALA A 23 2.36 11.86 -6.72
N LEU A 24 2.96 12.05 -5.54
CA LEU A 24 2.51 11.43 -4.29
C LEU A 24 1.07 11.85 -3.94
N ARG A 25 0.73 13.13 -4.09
CA ARG A 25 -0.64 13.62 -3.85
C ARG A 25 -1.66 12.98 -4.82
N ARG A 26 -1.29 12.79 -6.09
CA ARG A 26 -2.13 12.11 -7.07
C ARG A 26 -2.31 10.63 -6.70
N ILE A 27 -1.23 9.95 -6.31
CA ILE A 27 -1.26 8.56 -5.88
C ILE A 27 -2.16 8.40 -4.64
N GLU A 28 -1.98 9.25 -3.64
CA GLU A 28 -2.78 9.23 -2.41
C GLU A 28 -4.27 9.50 -2.69
N THR A 29 -4.59 10.38 -3.65
CA THR A 29 -5.99 10.62 -4.07
C THR A 29 -6.64 9.35 -4.61
N VAL A 30 -5.90 8.53 -5.37
CA VAL A 30 -6.40 7.24 -5.87
C VAL A 30 -6.54 6.22 -4.74
N VAL A 31 -5.52 6.08 -3.89
CA VAL A 31 -5.53 5.13 -2.76
C VAL A 31 -6.67 5.41 -1.79
N LEU A 32 -6.99 6.68 -1.55
CA LEU A 32 -8.09 7.12 -0.70
C LEU A 32 -9.47 7.02 -1.39
N GLY A 33 -9.56 6.52 -2.62
CA GLY A 33 -10.82 6.40 -3.37
C GLY A 33 -11.42 7.74 -3.79
N LYS A 34 -10.63 8.82 -3.80
CA LYS A 34 -11.08 10.18 -4.14
C LYS A 34 -10.93 10.51 -5.63
N SER A 35 -10.43 9.57 -6.43
CA SER A 35 -10.34 9.71 -7.89
C SER A 35 -11.70 9.47 -8.52
N SER A 36 -12.17 10.39 -9.35
CA SER A 36 -13.38 10.24 -10.16
C SER A 36 -13.15 9.42 -11.44
N LYS A 37 -11.89 9.14 -11.80
CA LYS A 37 -11.57 8.34 -12.98
C LYS A 37 -11.78 6.86 -12.68
N PRO A 38 -12.48 6.11 -13.55
CA PRO A 38 -12.49 4.67 -13.47
C PRO A 38 -11.05 4.17 -13.65
N LEU A 39 -10.67 3.21 -12.82
CA LEU A 39 -9.37 2.55 -12.87
C LEU A 39 -9.64 1.06 -12.89
N ASP A 40 -8.93 0.34 -13.76
CA ASP A 40 -8.95 -1.11 -13.69
C ASP A 40 -8.14 -1.62 -12.47
N LEU A 41 -8.22 -2.93 -12.22
CA LEU A 41 -7.53 -3.54 -11.09
C LEU A 41 -5.99 -3.43 -11.21
N THR A 42 -5.45 -3.50 -12.42
CA THR A 42 -4.01 -3.43 -12.69
C THR A 42 -3.49 -2.04 -12.36
N GLU A 43 -4.17 -1.00 -12.84
CA GLU A 43 -3.85 0.39 -12.54
C GLU A 43 -3.95 0.66 -11.04
N LYS A 44 -5.05 0.22 -10.41
CA LYS A 44 -5.26 0.39 -8.97
C LYS A 44 -4.13 -0.27 -8.16
N MET A 45 -3.72 -1.48 -8.53
CA MET A 45 -2.62 -2.17 -7.87
C MET A 45 -1.31 -1.40 -8.01
N ALA A 46 -1.00 -0.85 -9.19
CA ALA A 46 0.18 -0.03 -9.41
C ALA A 46 0.19 1.24 -8.52
N PHE A 47 -0.97 1.90 -8.33
CA PHE A 47 -1.08 3.04 -7.43
C PHE A 47 -0.79 2.67 -5.97
N PHE A 48 -1.32 1.54 -5.50
CA PHE A 48 -1.09 1.07 -4.14
C PHE A 48 0.38 0.66 -3.92
N GLU A 49 0.98 -0.05 -4.87
CA GLU A 49 2.40 -0.42 -4.81
C GLU A 49 3.30 0.82 -4.79
N ALA A 50 3.04 1.77 -5.68
CA ALA A 50 3.76 3.04 -5.72
C ALA A 50 3.60 3.80 -4.39
N TYR A 51 2.40 3.83 -3.82
CA TYR A 51 2.17 4.47 -2.52
C TYR A 51 3.00 3.83 -1.41
N GLY A 52 2.98 2.50 -1.29
CA GLY A 52 3.78 1.78 -0.30
C GLY A 52 5.28 2.00 -0.47
N ALA A 53 5.77 1.99 -1.71
CA ALA A 53 7.19 2.19 -2.02
C ALA A 53 7.66 3.64 -1.77
N ILE A 54 6.81 4.63 -2.06
CA ILE A 54 7.16 6.06 -2.02
C ILE A 54 6.93 6.66 -0.63
N ALA A 55 5.79 6.35 0.00
CA ALA A 55 5.45 6.88 1.33
C ALA A 55 6.03 6.04 2.47
N GLY A 56 6.41 4.78 2.22
CA GLY A 56 7.02 3.91 3.22
C GLY A 56 6.15 3.79 4.47
N THR A 57 6.75 3.94 5.65
CA THR A 57 6.05 3.84 6.93
C THR A 57 4.95 4.90 7.11
N ALA A 58 5.01 6.04 6.41
CA ALA A 58 3.94 7.05 6.46
C ALA A 58 2.61 6.53 5.88
N ALA A 59 2.64 5.53 5.00
CA ALA A 59 1.45 4.91 4.44
C ALA A 59 0.74 3.92 5.38
N LEU A 60 1.39 3.48 6.47
CA LEU A 60 0.89 2.39 7.33
C LEU A 60 -0.52 2.66 7.88
N LYS A 61 -0.79 3.90 8.30
CA LYS A 61 -2.11 4.29 8.84
C LYS A 61 -3.20 4.21 7.78
N VAL A 62 -2.91 4.67 6.56
CA VAL A 62 -3.88 4.66 5.45
C VAL A 62 -4.12 3.21 5.00
N LEU A 63 -3.06 2.47 4.73
CA LEU A 63 -3.15 1.08 4.25
C LEU A 63 -3.77 0.14 5.28
N SER A 64 -3.47 0.30 6.58
CA SER A 64 -4.12 -0.49 7.63
C SER A 64 -5.61 -0.19 7.76
N THR A 65 -6.01 1.06 7.58
CA THR A 65 -7.44 1.44 7.60
C THR A 65 -8.19 0.77 6.46
N ILE A 66 -7.59 0.72 5.26
CA ILE A 66 -8.17 0.07 4.08
C ILE A 66 -8.22 -1.46 4.28
N LEU A 67 -7.12 -2.08 4.72
CA LEU A 67 -7.01 -3.53 4.86
C LEU A 67 -7.86 -4.09 6.02
N LEU A 68 -7.68 -3.53 7.23
CA LEU A 68 -8.24 -4.10 8.46
C LEU A 68 -9.64 -3.56 8.78
N GLN A 69 -9.96 -2.37 8.29
CA GLN A 69 -11.21 -1.66 8.58
C GLN A 69 -11.58 -1.64 10.06
N ARG A 70 -10.87 -0.81 10.82
CA ARG A 70 -11.29 -0.44 12.17
C ARG A 70 -12.31 0.70 12.12
N GLY A 71 -13.58 0.39 12.36
CA GLY A 71 -14.64 1.37 12.56
C GLY A 71 -16.05 0.77 12.44
N LEU A 72 -16.91 1.00 13.45
CA LEU A 72 -18.27 0.47 13.56
C LEU A 72 -19.26 0.98 12.48
N LEU A 73 -18.86 1.94 11.64
CA LEU A 73 -19.77 2.74 10.79
C LEU A 73 -19.33 2.89 9.33
N LYS A 74 -18.29 2.17 8.85
CA LYS A 74 -17.87 2.21 7.44
C LYS A 74 -18.08 0.87 6.75
N MET A 75 -18.73 0.92 5.59
CA MET A 75 -18.88 -0.21 4.65
C MET A 75 -17.52 -0.83 4.34
N LYS A 76 -17.51 -2.15 4.14
CA LYS A 76 -16.27 -2.84 3.82
C LYS A 76 -15.67 -2.33 2.50
N GLU A 77 -14.37 -2.05 2.48
CA GLU A 77 -13.69 -1.77 1.21
C GLU A 77 -13.77 -3.05 0.37
N PRO A 78 -13.99 -2.93 -0.96
CA PRO A 78 -14.04 -4.09 -1.84
C PRO A 78 -12.81 -4.98 -1.65
N PRO A 79 -12.98 -6.32 -1.71
CA PRO A 79 -11.87 -7.28 -1.57
C PRO A 79 -10.62 -6.92 -2.37
N GLU A 80 -10.80 -6.43 -3.59
CA GLU A 80 -9.75 -6.02 -4.50
C GLU A 80 -8.96 -4.82 -3.95
N THR A 81 -9.65 -3.82 -3.37
CA THR A 81 -9.01 -2.68 -2.72
C THR A 81 -8.19 -3.13 -1.51
N ARG A 82 -8.75 -4.03 -0.70
CA ARG A 82 -8.08 -4.55 0.50
C ARG A 82 -6.86 -5.39 0.13
N ALA A 83 -6.96 -6.20 -0.92
CA ALA A 83 -5.84 -6.95 -1.47
C ALA A 83 -4.71 -6.02 -1.96
N CYS A 84 -5.05 -4.92 -2.66
CA CYS A 84 -4.08 -3.91 -3.04
C CYS A 84 -3.36 -3.30 -1.82
N ALA A 85 -4.10 -3.03 -0.73
CA ALA A 85 -3.50 -2.53 0.51
C ALA A 85 -2.54 -3.55 1.15
N ALA A 86 -2.87 -4.83 1.13
CA ALA A 86 -1.98 -5.89 1.60
C ALA A 86 -0.68 -5.95 0.77
N VAL A 87 -0.78 -5.86 -0.55
CA VAL A 87 0.40 -5.83 -1.44
C VAL A 87 1.27 -4.61 -1.11
N ALA A 88 0.67 -3.43 -0.97
CA ALA A 88 1.41 -2.20 -0.61
C ALA A 88 2.11 -2.30 0.75
N LEU A 89 1.46 -2.88 1.76
CA LEU A 89 2.09 -3.15 3.06
C LEU A 89 3.29 -4.10 2.91
N GLY A 90 3.18 -5.13 2.06
CA GLY A 90 4.29 -6.02 1.74
C GLY A 90 5.48 -5.30 1.08
N ARG A 91 5.24 -4.21 0.33
CA ARG A 91 6.30 -3.37 -0.27
C ARG A 91 7.04 -2.52 0.76
N ILE A 92 6.39 -2.13 1.85
CA ILE A 92 7.01 -1.30 2.91
C ILE A 92 8.08 -2.09 3.68
N LYS A 93 7.93 -3.41 3.80
CA LYS A 93 8.90 -4.32 4.46
C LYS A 93 9.33 -3.88 5.88
N SER A 94 8.44 -3.26 6.65
CA SER A 94 8.69 -2.91 8.05
C SER A 94 8.06 -3.91 9.02
N PRO A 95 8.57 -4.02 10.27
CA PRO A 95 7.94 -4.83 11.31
C PRO A 95 6.46 -4.49 11.53
N GLU A 96 6.12 -3.20 11.53
CA GLU A 96 4.75 -2.72 11.71
C GLU A 96 3.87 -3.13 10.53
N ALA A 97 4.38 -3.07 9.30
CA ALA A 97 3.66 -3.57 8.12
C ALA A 97 3.38 -5.07 8.24
N ARG A 98 4.37 -5.85 8.73
CA ARG A 98 4.22 -7.28 8.98
C ARG A 98 3.16 -7.58 10.03
N GLU A 99 3.13 -6.85 11.14
CA GLU A 99 2.08 -6.99 12.16
C GLU A 99 0.69 -6.69 11.60
N LEU A 100 0.55 -5.65 10.79
CA LEU A 100 -0.71 -5.30 10.15
C LEU A 100 -1.18 -6.41 9.19
N LEU A 101 -0.26 -6.99 8.43
CA LEU A 101 -0.55 -8.15 7.57
C LEU A 101 -0.96 -9.38 8.38
N GLN A 102 -0.28 -9.67 9.49
CA GLN A 102 -0.64 -10.79 10.38
C GLN A 102 -2.07 -10.65 10.93
N ARG A 103 -2.49 -9.42 11.29
CA ARG A 103 -3.86 -9.16 11.74
C ARG A 103 -4.92 -9.40 10.65
N ALA A 104 -4.53 -9.39 9.38
CA ALA A 104 -5.40 -9.67 8.23
C ALA A 104 -5.25 -11.11 7.71
N ALA A 105 -4.43 -11.96 8.33
CA ALA A 105 -4.15 -13.31 7.84
C ALA A 105 -5.41 -14.20 7.76
N ASP A 106 -6.38 -13.94 8.63
CA ASP A 106 -7.66 -14.67 8.68
C ASP A 106 -8.82 -13.90 8.01
N ASP A 107 -8.53 -13.02 7.04
CA ASP A 107 -9.60 -12.33 6.31
C ASP A 107 -10.57 -13.35 5.69
N LYS A 108 -11.87 -13.05 5.78
CA LYS A 108 -12.93 -13.94 5.26
C LYS A 108 -12.87 -14.06 3.75
N ASP A 109 -12.35 -13.06 3.07
CA ASP A 109 -12.23 -13.05 1.62
C ASP A 109 -10.94 -13.75 1.16
N ILE A 110 -11.07 -14.70 0.22
CA ILE A 110 -9.96 -15.52 -0.27
C ILE A 110 -8.92 -14.69 -1.05
N VAL A 111 -9.35 -13.65 -1.78
CA VAL A 111 -8.46 -12.78 -2.55
C VAL A 111 -7.58 -11.98 -1.60
N VAL A 112 -8.18 -11.42 -0.55
CA VAL A 112 -7.46 -10.68 0.50
C VAL A 112 -6.49 -11.59 1.22
N ARG A 113 -6.93 -12.78 1.63
CA ARG A 113 -6.09 -13.76 2.32
C ARG A 113 -4.87 -14.17 1.50
N ASN A 114 -5.07 -14.42 0.20
CA ASN A 114 -3.97 -14.77 -0.72
C ASN A 114 -2.96 -13.64 -0.87
N ALA A 115 -3.43 -12.39 -0.98
CA ALA A 115 -2.58 -11.21 -1.05
C ALA A 115 -1.77 -11.02 0.24
N VAL A 116 -2.41 -11.15 1.41
CA VAL A 116 -1.77 -11.07 2.72
C VAL A 116 -0.69 -12.15 2.88
N ASN A 117 -1.02 -13.41 2.59
CA ASN A 117 -0.07 -14.52 2.69
C ASN A 117 1.12 -14.35 1.74
N ARG A 118 0.88 -13.86 0.53
CA ARG A 118 1.96 -13.52 -0.42
C ARG A 118 2.85 -12.41 0.13
N ALA A 119 2.27 -11.35 0.69
CA ALA A 119 3.00 -10.23 1.27
C ALA A 119 3.84 -10.66 2.49
N LEU A 120 3.29 -11.51 3.36
CA LEU A 120 4.00 -12.05 4.53
C LEU A 120 5.20 -12.92 4.16
N ARG A 121 5.10 -13.69 3.07
CA ARG A 121 6.23 -14.48 2.52
C ARG A 121 7.31 -13.58 1.93
N GLY A 122 6.92 -12.59 1.12
CA GLY A 122 7.87 -11.66 0.47
C GLY A 122 8.53 -10.66 1.42
N ALA A 123 7.92 -10.39 2.58
CA ALA A 123 8.51 -9.55 3.64
C ALA A 123 9.56 -10.30 4.48
N ALA A 124 9.62 -11.63 4.41
CA ALA A 124 10.64 -12.43 5.07
C ALA A 124 11.93 -12.61 4.23
N SER A 125 12.00 -11.99 3.05
CA SER A 125 13.08 -12.08 2.05
C SER A 125 13.80 -10.75 1.84
#